data_AF-A0A3R8WVY9-F1
#
_entry.id   AF-A0A3R8WVY9-F1
#
_cell.length_a   1.000
_cell.length_b   1.000
_cell.length_c   1.000
_cell.angle_alpha   90.00
_cell.angle_beta   90.00
_cell.angle_gamma   90.00
#
_symmetry.space_group_name_H-M   'P 1'
#
loop_
_entity.id
_entity.type
_entity.pdbx_description
1 polymer ?
#
loop_
_entity_poly.entity_id
_entity_poly.type
_entity_poly.pdbx_seq_one_letter_code
_entity_poly.pdbx_strand_id
1 'polypeptide(L)'
;LAVATVAAPAAAARSRPTTAAVLELHTLQALDATLAGASLREVAEGLFGADAVAADWHKDSALRARVRRLVRRGEALMRGGYRRLAQLPPPLQ
;
A
#
# COMPACT_ATOMS: atom_id res chain seq x y z
N LEU A 1 44.33 27.77 -7.66
CA LEU A 1 42.92 27.44 -7.95
C LEU A 1 42.79 25.92 -7.89
N ALA A 2 42.20 25.38 -6.81
CA ALA A 2 41.96 23.95 -6.65
C ALA A 2 40.50 23.66 -7.03
N VAL A 3 40.29 22.81 -8.03
CA VAL A 3 38.96 22.37 -8.45
C VAL A 3 38.55 21.23 -7.52
N ALA A 4 37.56 21.47 -6.67
CA ALA A 4 36.94 20.42 -5.88
C ALA A 4 36.10 19.53 -6.82
N THR A 5 36.57 18.32 -7.08
CA THR A 5 35.78 17.27 -7.74
C THR A 5 34.62 16.93 -6.81
N VAL A 6 33.41 17.37 -7.15
CA VAL A 6 32.19 16.88 -6.51
C VAL A 6 31.98 15.46 -7.04
N ALA A 7 32.38 14.47 -6.24
CA ALA A 7 32.12 13.07 -6.54
C ALA A 7 30.60 12.85 -6.58
N ALA A 8 30.08 12.38 -7.71
CA ALA A 8 28.68 12.02 -7.85
C ALA A 8 28.32 10.97 -6.78
N PRO A 9 27.15 11.09 -6.11
CA PRO A 9 26.80 10.16 -5.04
C PRO A 9 26.66 8.76 -5.64
N ALA A 10 27.43 7.82 -5.12
CA ALA A 10 27.29 6.40 -5.45
C ALA A 10 25.84 5.99 -5.14
N ALA A 11 25.16 5.38 -6.12
CA ALA A 11 23.78 4.97 -5.99
C ALA A 11 23.61 4.03 -4.77
N ALA A 12 22.95 4.51 -3.73
CA ALA A 12 22.70 3.73 -2.52
C ALA A 12 21.60 2.70 -2.81
N ALA A 13 21.98 1.42 -2.92
CA ALA A 13 21.03 0.33 -3.02
C ALA A 13 20.29 0.17 -1.69
N ARG A 14 18.95 0.30 -1.70
CA ARG A 14 18.09 0.01 -0.55
C ARG A 14 17.71 -1.47 -0.55
N SER A 15 17.59 -2.05 0.64
CA SER A 15 17.06 -3.40 0.80
C SER A 15 15.67 -3.51 0.13
N ARG A 16 15.43 -4.63 -0.54
CA ARG A 16 14.11 -4.92 -1.12
C ARG A 16 13.06 -4.92 0.00
N PRO A 17 11.90 -4.26 -0.17
CA PRO A 17 10.83 -4.32 0.81
C PRO A 17 10.37 -5.76 1.00
N THR A 18 10.06 -6.12 2.25
CA THR A 18 9.47 -7.41 2.57
C THR A 18 8.05 -7.50 2.01
N THR A 19 7.53 -8.71 1.82
CA THR A 19 6.13 -8.92 1.42
C THR A 19 5.16 -8.26 2.39
N ALA A 20 5.48 -8.24 3.69
CA ALA A 20 4.70 -7.54 4.71
C ALA A 20 4.69 -6.02 4.46
N ALA A 21 5.84 -5.41 4.16
CA ALA A 21 5.90 -3.98 3.86
C ALA A 21 5.08 -3.61 2.61
N VAL A 22 5.13 -4.44 1.55
CA VAL A 22 4.30 -4.24 0.35
C VAL A 22 2.80 -4.37 0.68
N LEU A 23 2.43 -5.33 1.54
CA LEU A 23 1.05 -5.49 1.98
C LEU A 23 0.55 -4.25 2.74
N GLU A 24 1.34 -3.71 3.67
CA GLU A 24 0.95 -2.51 4.41
C GLU A 24 0.83 -1.30 3.48
N LEU A 25 1.77 -1.13 2.54
CA LEU A 25 1.69 -0.06 1.54
C LEU A 25 0.38 -0.14 0.73
N HIS A 26 0.06 -1.31 0.17
CA HIS A 26 -1.19 -1.49 -0.59
C HIS A 26 -2.43 -1.31 0.28
N THR A 27 -2.34 -1.63 1.57
CA THR A 27 -3.45 -1.44 2.52
C THR A 27 -3.71 0.05 2.74
N LEU A 28 -2.65 0.85 2.91
CA LEU A 28 -2.77 2.30 3.06
C LEU A 28 -3.27 2.95 1.76
N GLN A 29 -2.71 2.59 0.61
CA GLN A 29 -3.18 3.09 -0.68
C GLN A 29 -4.65 2.74 -0.96
N ALA A 30 -5.08 1.52 -0.60
CA ALA A 30 -6.49 1.13 -0.72
C ALA A 30 -7.40 1.94 0.21
N LEU A 31 -6.94 2.24 1.43
CA LEU A 31 -7.67 3.09 2.37
C LEU A 31 -7.80 4.51 1.80
N ASP A 32 -6.69 5.12 1.36
CA ASP A 32 -6.66 6.48 0.84
C ASP A 32 -7.61 6.63 -0.36
N ALA A 33 -7.55 5.70 -1.31
CA ALA A 33 -8.45 5.68 -2.46
C ALA A 33 -9.92 5.49 -2.06
N THR A 34 -10.21 4.61 -1.10
CA THR A 34 -11.59 4.40 -0.60
C THR A 34 -12.13 5.65 0.09
N LEU A 35 -11.30 6.35 0.88
CA LEU A 35 -11.67 7.62 1.51
C LEU A 35 -11.87 8.75 0.50
N ALA A 36 -11.17 8.69 -0.63
CA ALA A 36 -11.39 9.56 -1.78
C ALA A 36 -12.64 9.19 -2.61
N GLY A 37 -13.39 8.16 -2.21
CA GLY A 37 -14.64 7.75 -2.87
C GLY A 37 -14.45 6.76 -4.04
N ALA A 38 -13.24 6.23 -4.24
CA ALA A 38 -12.99 5.25 -5.29
C ALA A 38 -13.76 3.94 -5.03
N SER A 39 -14.33 3.38 -6.09
CA SER A 39 -14.91 2.05 -6.09
C SER A 39 -13.82 0.98 -5.93
N LEU A 40 -14.22 -0.23 -5.53
CA LEU A 40 -13.29 -1.37 -5.46
C LEU A 40 -12.57 -1.64 -6.79
N ARG A 41 -13.21 -1.35 -7.93
CA ARG A 41 -12.60 -1.56 -9.24
C ARG A 41 -11.52 -0.52 -9.50
N GLU A 42 -11.79 0.75 -9.25
CA GLU A 42 -10.81 1.84 -9.39
C GLU A 42 -9.62 1.64 -8.45
N VAL A 43 -9.86 1.19 -7.21
CA VAL A 43 -8.78 0.78 -6.29
C VAL A 43 -7.93 -0.34 -6.89
N ALA A 44 -8.56 -1.34 -7.52
CA ALA A 44 -7.84 -2.44 -8.15
C ALA A 44 -7.01 -1.99 -9.35
N GLU A 45 -7.57 -1.11 -10.20
CA GLU A 45 -6.91 -0.58 -11.40
C GLU A 45 -5.69 0.27 -10.99
N GLY A 46 -5.82 1.09 -9.94
CA GLY A 46 -4.70 1.87 -9.40
C GLY A 46 -3.59 1.03 -8.77
N LEU A 47 -3.91 -0.09 -8.12
CA LEU A 47 -2.93 -0.93 -7.43
C LEU A 47 -2.29 -2.02 -8.30
N PHE A 48 -3.04 -2.58 -9.24
CA PHE A 48 -2.65 -3.78 -9.99
C PHE A 48 -2.64 -3.56 -11.51
N GLY A 49 -3.09 -2.40 -11.98
CA GLY A 49 -3.15 -2.05 -13.39
C GLY A 49 -4.48 -2.45 -14.06
N ALA A 50 -4.88 -1.67 -15.06
CA ALA A 50 -6.12 -1.88 -15.79
C ALA A 50 -6.17 -3.23 -16.53
N ASP A 51 -5.05 -3.68 -17.10
CA ASP A 51 -4.99 -4.96 -17.82
C ASP A 51 -5.26 -6.16 -16.90
N ALA A 52 -4.70 -6.14 -15.69
CA ALA A 52 -4.92 -7.19 -14.69
C ALA A 52 -6.38 -7.23 -14.23
N VAL A 53 -6.99 -6.05 -14.04
CA VAL A 53 -8.41 -5.94 -13.70
C VAL A 53 -9.28 -6.39 -14.87
N ALA A 54 -8.97 -6.00 -16.10
CA ALA A 54 -9.71 -6.46 -17.27
C ALA A 54 -9.71 -7.98 -17.41
N ALA A 55 -8.58 -8.64 -17.07
CA ALA A 55 -8.44 -10.09 -17.13
C ALA A 55 -9.13 -10.87 -15.99
N ASP A 56 -9.17 -10.33 -14.77
CA ASP A 56 -9.59 -11.07 -13.55
C ASP A 56 -10.60 -10.30 -12.67
N TRP A 57 -11.51 -9.49 -13.25
CA TRP A 57 -12.52 -8.75 -12.46
C TRP A 57 -13.93 -9.33 -12.59
N HIS A 58 -14.18 -10.40 -11.85
CA HIS A 58 -15.49 -11.01 -11.71
C HIS A 58 -15.81 -11.37 -10.24
N LYS A 59 -17.03 -11.85 -9.97
CA LYS A 59 -17.59 -12.06 -8.62
C LYS A 59 -16.67 -12.88 -7.71
N ASP A 60 -16.10 -13.96 -8.23
CA ASP A 60 -15.31 -14.94 -7.48
C ASP A 60 -13.79 -14.81 -7.73
N SER A 61 -13.35 -13.72 -8.35
CA SER A 61 -11.93 -13.48 -8.65
C SER A 61 -11.06 -13.33 -7.40
N ALA A 62 -9.86 -13.90 -7.46
CA ALA A 62 -8.87 -13.75 -6.40
C ALA A 62 -8.42 -12.28 -6.25
N LEU A 63 -8.34 -11.54 -7.37
CA LEU A 63 -8.03 -10.12 -7.40
C LEU A 63 -9.08 -9.29 -6.64
N ARG A 64 -10.38 -9.45 -6.94
CA ARG A 64 -11.46 -8.73 -6.23
C ARG A 64 -11.48 -9.08 -4.75
N ALA A 65 -11.27 -10.36 -4.40
CA ALA A 65 -11.19 -10.78 -3.01
C ALA A 65 -9.99 -10.15 -2.28
N ARG A 66 -8.84 -10.04 -2.95
CA ARG A 66 -7.63 -9.37 -2.41
C ARG A 66 -7.88 -7.89 -2.16
N VAL A 67 -8.46 -7.17 -3.11
CA VAL A 67 -8.77 -5.73 -2.96
C VAL A 67 -9.74 -5.50 -1.82
N ARG A 68 -10.82 -6.29 -1.72
CA ARG A 68 -11.76 -6.22 -0.59
C ARG A 68 -11.08 -6.46 0.76
N ARG A 69 -10.09 -7.35 0.82
CA ARG A 69 -9.30 -7.58 2.06
C ARG A 69 -8.42 -6.38 2.40
N LEU A 70 -7.79 -5.75 1.40
CA LEU A 70 -6.98 -4.53 1.61
C LEU A 70 -7.84 -3.40 2.17
N VAL A 71 -9.01 -3.13 1.57
CA VAL A 71 -9.92 -2.08 2.06
C VAL A 71 -10.37 -2.34 3.49
N ARG A 72 -10.87 -3.56 3.80
CA ARG A 72 -11.28 -3.92 5.18
C ARG A 72 -10.14 -3.80 6.18
N ARG A 73 -8.92 -4.18 5.78
CA ARG A 73 -7.74 -4.04 6.64
C ARG A 73 -7.41 -2.57 6.87
N GLY A 74 -7.47 -1.74 5.83
CA GLY A 74 -7.25 -0.29 5.91
C GLY A 74 -8.23 0.36 6.89
N GLU A 75 -9.52 0.06 6.78
CA GLU A 75 -10.52 0.56 7.74
C GLU A 75 -10.22 0.11 9.18
N ALA A 76 -9.78 -1.14 9.38
CA ALA A 76 -9.40 -1.64 10.70
C ALA A 76 -8.15 -0.93 11.25
N LEU A 77 -7.18 -0.57 10.39
CA LEU A 77 -6.05 0.26 10.78
C LEU A 77 -6.53 1.65 11.21
N MET A 78 -7.40 2.29 10.42
CA MET A 78 -7.96 3.62 10.73
C MET A 78 -8.73 3.62 12.07
N ARG A 79 -9.50 2.56 12.37
CA ARG A 79 -10.24 2.38 13.63
C ARG A 79 -9.35 1.95 14.83
N GLY A 80 -8.10 2.41 14.87
CA GLY A 80 -7.16 2.18 15.99
C GLY A 80 -6.14 1.07 15.75
N GLY A 81 -6.27 0.27 14.70
CA GLY A 81 -5.29 -0.77 14.36
C GLY A 81 -3.90 -0.23 13.96
N TYR A 82 -3.81 1.03 13.53
CA TYR A 82 -2.56 1.72 13.15
C TYR A 82 -1.52 1.73 14.27
N ARG A 83 -1.96 1.66 15.53
CA ARG A 83 -1.07 1.63 16.70
C ARG A 83 -0.08 0.47 16.64
N ARG A 84 -0.46 -0.66 16.04
CA ARG A 84 0.45 -1.80 15.82
C ARG A 84 1.56 -1.48 14.82
N LEU A 85 1.25 -0.73 13.77
CA LEU A 85 2.25 -0.29 12.79
C LEU A 85 3.22 0.72 13.41
N ALA A 86 2.71 1.59 14.27
CA ALA A 86 3.48 2.58 15.00
C ALA A 86 4.13 2.04 16.30
N GLN A 87 3.98 0.75 16.60
CA GLN A 87 4.51 0.10 17.81
C GLN A 87 4.10 0.83 19.12
N LEU A 88 2.88 1.37 19.15
CA LEU A 88 2.34 2.10 20.29
C LEU A 88 1.68 1.16 21.31
N PRO A 89 1.72 1.50 22.61
CA PRO A 89 1.02 0.73 23.65
C PRO A 89 -0.51 0.72 23.41
N PRO A 90 -1.24 -0.24 23.98
CA PRO A 90 -2.70 -0.26 23.90
C PRO A 90 -3.29 1.06 24.45
N PRO A 91 -4.43 1.52 23.91
CA PRO A 91 -5.09 2.71 24.46
C PRO A 91 -5.50 2.46 25.91
N LEU A 92 -5.40 3.50 26.74
CA LEU A 92 -5.98 3.49 28.08
C LEU A 92 -7.50 3.37 27.93
N GLN A 93 -8.11 2.41 28.63
CA GLN A 93 -9.55 2.20 28.63
C GLN A 93 -10.28 3.31 29.39
#